data_AF-A0A2A7MN41-F1
#
_entry.id   AF-A0A2A7MN41-F1
#
_cell.length_a   1.000
_cell.length_b   1.000
_cell.length_c   1.000
_cell.angle_alpha   90.00
_cell.angle_beta   90.00
_cell.angle_gamma   90.00
#
_symmetry.space_group_name_H-M   'P 1'
#
loop_
_entity.id
_entity.type
_entity.pdbx_description
1 polymer ?
#
loop_
_entity_poly.entity_id
_entity_poly.type
_entity_poly.pdbx_seq_one_letter_code
_entity_poly.pdbx_strand_id
1 'polypeptide(L)'
;MGTRHQHRTNLLLPLARLTQHAEAAIARVLADSALKVEDWRVLDDVATRHRVPMTDLAQATLITGPTLTRTVDRLVSKGLIYRTADLHDRRRVLVSLTPRGRTLRTRLAVVVADAERAALESWGLDVDQLRELVDKTQLLTS
;
A
#
# COMPACT_ATOMS: atom_id res chain seq x y z
N MET A 1 35.61 33.33 1.34
CA MET A 1 35.59 32.27 0.31
C MET A 1 35.46 30.94 1.05
N GLY A 2 34.23 30.43 1.18
CA GLY A 2 33.94 29.20 1.92
C GLY A 2 32.74 28.55 1.27
N THR A 3 33.01 27.70 0.29
CA THR A 3 32.03 26.92 -0.45
C THR A 3 31.30 26.01 0.54
N ARG A 4 30.15 26.46 1.03
CA ARG A 4 29.13 25.55 1.57
C ARG A 4 28.75 24.62 0.43
N HIS A 5 29.41 23.47 0.34
CA HIS A 5 28.87 22.34 -0.37
C HIS A 5 27.56 22.01 0.33
N GLN A 6 26.46 22.53 -0.22
CA GLN A 6 25.14 21.93 -0.07
C GLN A 6 25.32 20.47 -0.42
N HIS A 7 25.47 19.61 0.59
CA HIS A 7 25.21 18.20 0.43
C HIS A 7 23.79 18.15 -0.11
N ARG A 8 23.63 17.91 -1.42
CA ARG A 8 22.39 17.35 -1.96
C ARG A 8 22.26 16.00 -1.26
N THR A 9 21.61 16.00 -0.11
CA THR A 9 21.41 14.80 0.69
C THR A 9 20.71 13.79 -0.20
N ASN A 10 21.34 12.64 -0.45
CA ASN A 10 20.71 11.56 -1.18
C ASN A 10 19.57 11.01 -0.30
N LEU A 11 18.32 11.31 -0.69
CA LEU A 11 17.13 10.94 0.08
C LEU A 11 16.72 9.47 -0.12
N LEU A 12 17.33 8.74 -1.06
CA LEU A 12 16.89 7.39 -1.42
C LEU A 12 16.97 6.41 -0.23
N LEU A 13 18.12 6.33 0.43
CA LEU A 13 18.31 5.40 1.55
C LEU A 13 17.50 5.82 2.80
N PRO A 14 17.46 7.10 3.22
CA PRO A 14 16.59 7.55 4.30
C PRO A 14 15.10 7.23 4.05
N LEU A 15 14.59 7.49 2.83
CA LEU A 15 13.21 7.17 2.47
C LEU A 15 12.95 5.67 2.51
N ALA A 16 13.87 4.85 1.98
CA ALA A 16 13.73 3.39 2.04
C ALA A 16 13.67 2.88 3.50
N ARG A 17 14.50 3.42 4.39
CA ARG A 17 14.48 3.07 5.82
C ARG A 17 13.18 3.53 6.50
N LEU A 18 12.69 4.71 6.15
CA LEU A 18 11.41 5.21 6.65
C LEU A 18 10.26 4.29 6.25
N THR A 19 10.22 3.86 4.98
CA THR A 19 9.23 2.90 4.49
C THR A 19 9.32 1.57 5.24
N GLN A 20 10.52 1.02 5.41
CA GLN A 20 10.72 -0.24 6.16
C GLN A 20 10.25 -0.13 7.62
N HIS A 21 10.49 1.00 8.28
CA HIS A 21 10.04 1.24 9.65
C HIS A 21 8.52 1.29 9.76
N ALA A 22 7.86 2.02 8.85
CA ALA A 22 6.40 2.06 8.77
C ALA A 22 5.81 0.67 8.45
N GLU A 23 6.38 -0.05 7.48
CA GLU A 23 5.96 -1.42 7.13
C GLU A 23 6.06 -2.37 8.32
N ALA A 24 7.12 -2.28 9.12
CA ALA A 24 7.29 -3.11 10.30
C ALA A 24 6.21 -2.82 11.37
N ALA A 25 5.84 -1.54 11.56
CA ALA A 25 4.76 -1.18 12.45
C ALA A 25 3.40 -1.71 11.96
N ILE A 26 3.12 -1.55 10.67
CA ILE A 26 1.90 -2.06 10.03
C ILE A 26 1.84 -3.59 10.12
N ALA A 27 2.94 -4.30 9.87
CA ALA A 27 3.00 -5.75 9.95
C ALA A 27 2.58 -6.28 11.34
N ARG A 28 2.92 -5.58 12.42
CA ARG A 28 2.54 -5.96 13.79
C ARG A 28 1.02 -5.90 13.99
N VAL A 29 0.36 -4.84 13.53
CA VAL A 29 -1.11 -4.72 13.71
C VAL A 29 -1.91 -5.62 12.77
N LEU A 30 -1.32 -6.02 11.64
CA LEU A 30 -1.94 -6.98 10.72
C LEU A 30 -1.83 -8.44 11.19
N ALA A 31 -0.88 -8.74 12.08
CA ALA A 31 -0.62 -10.09 12.57
C ALA A 31 -1.87 -10.75 13.17
N ASP A 32 -2.67 -9.97 13.92
CA ASP A 32 -3.92 -10.43 14.55
C ASP A 32 -4.99 -10.87 13.54
N SER A 33 -4.90 -10.38 12.29
CA SER A 33 -5.80 -10.76 11.19
C SER A 33 -5.19 -11.83 10.26
N ALA A 34 -4.03 -12.37 10.63
CA ALA A 34 -3.24 -13.29 9.79
C ALA A 34 -3.01 -12.75 8.38
N LEU A 35 -2.80 -11.44 8.24
CA LEU A 35 -2.51 -10.75 6.98
C LEU A 35 -1.07 -10.25 6.96
N LYS A 36 -0.49 -10.21 5.76
CA LYS A 36 0.80 -9.57 5.50
C LYS A 36 0.62 -8.14 5.00
N VAL A 37 1.69 -7.36 4.97
CA VAL A 37 1.68 -6.00 4.39
C VAL A 37 1.25 -6.03 2.92
N GLU A 38 1.65 -7.05 2.16
CA GLU A 38 1.23 -7.22 0.76
C GLU A 38 -0.26 -7.51 0.63
N ASP A 39 -0.83 -8.27 1.57
CA ASP A 39 -2.28 -8.51 1.61
C ASP A 39 -3.03 -7.20 1.86
N TRP A 40 -2.54 -6.40 2.82
CA TRP A 40 -3.10 -5.09 3.14
C TRP A 40 -3.03 -4.14 1.94
N ARG A 41 -1.87 -4.00 1.29
CA ARG A 41 -1.70 -3.14 0.10
C ARG A 41 -2.70 -3.48 -1.01
N VAL A 42 -2.91 -4.76 -1.27
CA VAL A 42 -3.92 -5.20 -2.26
C VAL A 42 -5.33 -4.85 -1.81
N LEU A 43 -5.69 -5.11 -0.55
CA LEU A 43 -7.03 -4.81 -0.04
C LEU A 43 -7.33 -3.31 -0.06
N ASP A 44 -6.35 -2.49 0.32
CA ASP A 44 -6.50 -1.04 0.43
C ASP A 44 -6.63 -0.38 -0.94
N ASP A 45 -5.79 -0.77 -1.89
CA ASP A 45 -5.84 -0.27 -3.27
C ASP A 45 -7.13 -0.69 -4.02
N VAL A 46 -7.59 -1.94 -3.84
CA VAL A 46 -8.84 -2.38 -4.45
C VAL A 46 -10.06 -1.71 -3.79
N ALA A 47 -9.96 -1.29 -2.52
CA ALA A 47 -11.02 -0.55 -1.84
C ALA A 47 -11.26 0.83 -2.48
N THR A 48 -10.20 1.53 -2.87
CA THR A 48 -10.27 2.87 -3.50
C THR A 48 -10.70 2.82 -4.96
N ARG A 49 -10.31 1.78 -5.71
CA ARG A 49 -10.56 1.70 -7.16
C ARG A 49 -11.70 0.75 -7.58
N HIS A 50 -12.31 0.03 -6.63
CA HIS A 50 -13.42 -0.91 -6.77
C HIS A 50 -13.16 -2.16 -7.65
N ARG A 51 -12.76 -1.98 -8.92
CA ARG A 51 -12.45 -3.05 -9.88
C ARG A 51 -11.10 -2.76 -10.53
N VAL A 52 -10.12 -3.61 -10.27
CA VAL A 52 -8.73 -3.33 -10.61
C VAL A 52 -8.13 -4.45 -11.48
N PRO A 53 -7.57 -4.14 -12.66
CA PRO A 53 -6.76 -5.10 -13.42
C PRO A 53 -5.52 -5.56 -12.64
N MET A 54 -5.15 -6.84 -12.74
CA MET A 54 -3.93 -7.37 -12.10
C MET A 54 -2.65 -6.60 -12.46
N THR A 55 -2.56 -6.08 -13.68
CA THR A 55 -1.43 -5.25 -14.15
C THR A 55 -1.30 -3.96 -13.35
N ASP A 56 -2.43 -3.30 -13.13
CA ASP A 56 -2.49 -1.99 -12.49
C ASP A 56 -2.27 -2.16 -10.98
N LEU A 57 -2.79 -3.25 -10.42
CA LEU A 57 -2.55 -3.65 -9.05
C LEU A 57 -1.06 -3.89 -8.77
N ALA A 58 -0.33 -4.52 -9.70
CA ALA A 58 1.11 -4.74 -9.55
C ALA A 58 1.90 -3.43 -9.48
N GLN A 59 1.55 -2.46 -10.34
CA GLN A 59 2.18 -1.14 -10.34
C GLN A 59 1.84 -0.36 -9.06
N ALA A 60 0.57 -0.31 -8.68
CA ALA A 60 0.12 0.47 -7.53
C ALA A 60 0.62 -0.07 -6.18
N THR A 61 0.78 -1.40 -6.06
CA THR A 61 1.18 -2.04 -4.79
C THR A 61 2.67 -2.29 -4.66
N LEU A 62 3.46 -2.03 -5.71
CA LEU A 62 4.89 -2.37 -5.82
C LEU A 62 5.16 -3.88 -5.63
N ILE A 63 4.17 -4.73 -5.90
CA ILE A 63 4.29 -6.19 -5.78
C ILE A 63 4.58 -6.78 -7.17
N THR A 64 5.61 -7.61 -7.26
CA THR A 64 5.94 -8.32 -8.51
C THR A 64 4.81 -9.27 -8.94
N GLY A 65 4.62 -9.46 -10.25
CA GLY A 65 3.54 -10.29 -10.80
C GLY A 65 3.38 -11.69 -10.17
N PRO A 66 4.46 -12.48 -10.03
CA PRO A 66 4.38 -13.80 -9.38
C PRO A 66 3.97 -13.73 -7.89
N THR A 67 4.43 -12.72 -7.16
CA THR A 67 4.05 -12.52 -5.76
C THR A 67 2.63 -12.01 -5.66
N LEU A 68 2.22 -11.10 -6.54
CA LEU A 68 0.87 -10.57 -6.58
C LEU A 68 -0.15 -11.67 -6.86
N THR A 69 0.14 -12.56 -7.80
CA THR A 69 -0.73 -13.71 -8.11
C THR A 69 -0.98 -14.54 -6.85
N ARG A 70 0.10 -14.92 -6.14
CA ARG A 70 0.02 -15.68 -4.88
C ARG A 70 -0.72 -14.93 -3.77
N THR A 71 -0.52 -13.62 -3.67
CA THR A 71 -1.22 -12.75 -2.70
C THR A 71 -2.71 -12.71 -3.00
N VAL A 72 -3.09 -12.50 -4.26
CA VAL A 72 -4.49 -12.49 -4.69
C VAL A 72 -5.13 -13.87 -4.51
N ASP A 73 -4.44 -14.97 -4.83
CA ASP A 73 -4.93 -16.33 -4.56
C ASP A 73 -5.23 -16.56 -3.07
N ARG A 74 -4.32 -16.12 -2.18
CA ARG A 74 -4.51 -16.20 -0.73
C ARG A 74 -5.69 -15.35 -0.24
N LEU A 75 -5.88 -14.16 -0.81
CA LEU A 75 -7.01 -13.30 -0.45
C LEU A 75 -8.34 -13.84 -0.98
N VAL A 76 -8.34 -14.50 -2.14
CA VAL A 76 -9.50 -15.22 -2.68
C VAL A 76 -9.85 -16.41 -1.77
N SER A 77 -8.87 -17.21 -1.37
CA SER A 77 -9.12 -18.36 -0.48
C SER A 77 -9.64 -17.95 0.91
N LYS A 78 -9.25 -16.76 1.38
CA LYS A 78 -9.80 -16.13 2.60
C LYS A 78 -11.19 -15.51 2.40
N GLY A 79 -11.73 -15.51 1.19
CA GLY A 79 -13.03 -14.91 0.84
C GLY A 79 -13.06 -13.38 0.96
N LEU A 80 -11.89 -12.72 0.85
CA LEU A 80 -11.77 -11.27 0.99
C LEU A 80 -11.86 -10.55 -0.36
N ILE A 81 -11.43 -11.22 -1.42
CA ILE A 81 -11.52 -10.70 -2.79
C ILE A 81 -12.08 -11.76 -3.73
N TYR A 82 -12.53 -11.34 -4.90
CA TYR A 82 -12.90 -12.21 -6.00
C TYR A 82 -12.33 -11.68 -7.32
N ARG A 83 -12.25 -12.58 -8.31
CA ARG A 83 -11.79 -12.27 -9.67
C ARG A 83 -12.97 -12.32 -10.64
N THR A 84 -12.97 -11.43 -11.62
CA THR A 84 -13.88 -11.47 -12.76
C THR A 84 -13.13 -11.23 -14.05
N ALA A 85 -13.52 -11.88 -15.15
CA ALA A 85 -13.04 -11.48 -16.47
C ALA A 85 -13.52 -10.05 -16.77
N ASP A 86 -12.68 -9.25 -17.44
CA ASP A 86 -13.10 -7.96 -17.97
C ASP A 86 -14.14 -8.18 -19.08
N LEU A 87 -15.18 -7.34 -19.10
CA LEU A 87 -16.26 -7.41 -20.07
C LEU A 87 -15.79 -6.97 -21.47
N HIS A 88 -14.78 -6.11 -21.55
CA HIS A 88 -14.25 -5.58 -22.81
C HIS A 88 -13.09 -6.41 -23.37
N ASP A 89 -12.30 -7.06 -22.50
CA ASP A 89 -11.25 -8.01 -22.91
C ASP A 89 -11.19 -9.19 -21.92
N ARG A 90 -11.79 -10.32 -22.30
CA ARG A 90 -11.87 -11.52 -21.44
C ARG A 90 -10.50 -12.11 -21.06
N ARG A 91 -9.41 -11.69 -21.71
CA ARG A 91 -8.04 -12.08 -21.31
C ARG A 91 -7.56 -11.33 -20.07
N ARG A 92 -8.19 -10.20 -19.72
CA ARG A 92 -7.88 -9.42 -18.52
C ARG A 92 -8.68 -9.95 -17.34
N VAL A 93 -7.97 -10.07 -16.21
CA VAL A 93 -8.56 -10.42 -14.91
C VAL A 93 -8.66 -9.17 -14.05
N LEU A 94 -9.87 -8.87 -13.61
CA LEU A 94 -10.18 -7.81 -12.65
C LEU A 94 -10.32 -8.41 -11.25
N VAL A 95 -9.81 -7.69 -10.26
CA VAL A 95 -9.91 -8.00 -8.84
C VAL A 95 -10.87 -7.03 -8.17
N SER A 96 -11.67 -7.55 -7.23
CA SER A 96 -12.63 -6.75 -6.44
C SER A 96 -12.75 -7.28 -5.03
N LEU A 97 -13.04 -6.40 -4.06
CA LEU A 97 -13.35 -6.82 -2.70
C LEU A 97 -14.72 -7.51 -2.61
N THR A 98 -14.81 -8.58 -1.82
CA THR A 98 -16.11 -9.10 -1.34
C THR A 98 -16.69 -8.15 -0.28
N PRO A 99 -17.97 -8.29 0.10
CA PRO A 99 -18.51 -7.58 1.26
C PRO A 99 -17.69 -7.81 2.53
N ARG A 100 -17.29 -9.06 2.80
CA ARG A 100 -16.40 -9.43 3.92
C ARG A 100 -15.04 -8.72 3.83
N GLY A 101 -14.45 -8.66 2.65
CA GLY A 101 -13.20 -7.95 2.39
C GLY A 101 -13.30 -6.46 2.67
N ARG A 102 -14.39 -5.81 2.23
CA ARG A 102 -14.68 -4.40 2.52
C ARG A 102 -14.77 -4.16 4.03
N THR A 103 -15.56 -4.95 4.75
CA THR A 103 -15.69 -4.81 6.21
C THR A 103 -14.35 -4.98 6.92
N LEU A 104 -13.57 -6.01 6.56
CA LEU A 104 -12.26 -6.23 7.16
C LEU A 104 -11.29 -5.08 6.86
N ARG A 105 -11.22 -4.62 5.60
CA ARG A 105 -10.38 -3.48 5.22
C ARG A 105 -10.74 -2.24 6.02
N THR A 106 -12.03 -1.91 6.15
CA THR A 106 -12.46 -0.71 6.90
C THR A 106 -12.03 -0.78 8.36
N ARG A 107 -12.15 -1.94 9.00
CA ARG A 107 -11.67 -2.15 10.37
C ARG A 107 -10.15 -1.98 10.47
N LEU A 108 -9.41 -2.57 9.53
CA LEU A 108 -7.94 -2.53 9.53
C LEU A 108 -7.40 -1.14 9.21
N ALA A 109 -8.08 -0.35 8.38
CA ALA A 109 -7.65 0.99 8.00
C ALA A 109 -7.40 1.90 9.21
N VAL A 110 -8.21 1.78 10.26
CA VAL A 110 -8.05 2.56 11.50
C VAL A 110 -6.73 2.19 12.19
N VAL A 111 -6.54 0.91 12.51
CA VAL A 111 -5.34 0.47 13.24
C VAL A 111 -4.06 0.59 12.43
N VAL A 112 -4.14 0.47 11.10
CA VAL A 112 -3.02 0.69 10.19
C VAL A 112 -2.64 2.17 10.17
N ALA A 113 -3.62 3.09 10.08
CA ALA A 113 -3.35 4.52 10.10
C ALA A 113 -2.71 4.97 11.42
N ASP A 114 -3.18 4.43 12.55
CA ASP A 114 -2.59 4.71 13.86
C ASP A 114 -1.16 4.18 13.97
N ALA A 115 -0.91 2.95 13.48
CA ALA A 115 0.43 2.34 13.49
C ALA A 115 1.41 3.08 12.57
N GLU A 116 0.96 3.50 11.38
CA GLU A 116 1.74 4.32 10.45
C GLU A 116 2.10 5.66 11.10
N ARG A 117 1.10 6.36 11.65
CA ARG A 117 1.31 7.66 12.32
C ARG A 117 2.34 7.55 13.45
N ALA A 118 2.15 6.60 14.36
CA ALA A 118 3.08 6.40 15.48
C ALA A 118 4.50 6.04 15.00
N ALA A 119 4.63 5.25 13.93
CA ALA A 119 5.94 4.91 13.37
C ALA A 119 6.67 6.15 12.83
N LEU A 120 5.97 6.99 12.06
CA LEU A 120 6.55 8.21 11.49
C LEU A 120 6.88 9.26 12.57
N GLU A 121 5.97 9.48 13.52
CA GLU A 121 6.15 10.43 14.63
C GLU A 121 7.28 10.00 15.56
N SER A 122 7.55 8.70 15.72
CA SER A 122 8.70 8.20 16.49
C SER A 122 10.06 8.64 15.95
N TRP A 123 10.13 9.07 14.69
CA TRP A 123 11.32 9.63 14.06
C TRP A 123 11.29 11.17 14.00
N GLY A 124 10.33 11.80 14.69
CA GLY A 124 10.16 13.24 14.74
C GLY A 124 9.56 13.84 13.46
N LEU A 125 8.88 13.03 12.65
CA LEU A 125 8.24 13.49 11.42
C LEU A 125 6.79 13.89 11.68
N ASP A 126 6.37 15.01 11.10
CA ASP A 126 4.97 15.43 11.06
C ASP A 126 4.26 14.74 9.90
N VAL A 127 3.30 13.88 10.22
CA VAL A 127 2.57 13.07 9.23
C VAL A 127 1.72 13.94 8.32
N ASP A 128 1.19 15.06 8.79
CA ASP A 128 0.35 15.92 7.98
C ASP A 128 1.20 16.71 6.98
N GLN A 129 2.42 17.11 7.36
CA GLN A 129 3.41 17.63 6.41
C GLN A 129 3.85 16.60 5.37
N LEU A 130 4.07 15.34 5.79
CA LEU A 130 4.42 14.25 4.87
C LEU A 130 3.29 13.99 3.86
N ARG A 131 2.03 14.00 4.29
CA ARG A 131 0.87 13.88 3.39
C ARG A 131 0.84 15.00 2.37
N GLU A 132 1.01 16.26 2.80
CA GLU A 132 1.05 17.41 1.89
C GLU A 132 2.17 17.28 0.84
N LEU A 133 3.34 16.78 1.24
CA LEU A 133 4.45 16.53 0.33
C LEU A 133 4.12 15.42 -0.68
N VAL A 134 3.55 14.31 -0.23
CA VAL A 134 3.15 13.19 -1.11
C VAL A 134 2.10 13.65 -2.12
N ASP A 135 1.07 14.38 -1.69
CA ASP A 135 0.02 14.89 -2.57
C ASP A 135 0.61 15.78 -3.68
N LYS A 136 1.55 16.67 -3.34
CA LYS A 136 2.28 17.49 -4.32
C LYS A 136 3.06 16.65 -5.33
N THR A 137 3.64 15.52 -4.92
CA THR A 137 4.38 14.63 -5.85
C THR A 137 3.47 13.79 -6.74
N GLN A 138 2.30 13.38 -6.26
CA GLN A 138 1.32 12.67 -7.08
C GLN A 138 0.76 13.56 -8.20
N LEU A 139 0.58 14.86 -7.92
CA LEU A 139 0.20 15.86 -8.92
C LEU A 139 1.25 16.09 -10.02
N LEU A 140 2.52 15.75 -9.76
CA LEU A 140 3.61 15.86 -10.75
C LEU A 140 3.76 14.60 -11.62
N THR A 141 3.13 13.49 -11.22
CA THR A 141 3.22 12.18 -11.89
C THR A 141 1.92 11.81 -12.61
N SER A 142 0.91 12.69 -12.55
CA SER A 142 -0.37 12.61 -13.27
C SER A 142 -0.32 13.48 -14.53
#